data_AF-A0A8T5PK89-F1
#
_entry.id   AF-A0A8T5PK89-F1
#
_cell.length_a   1.000
_cell.length_b   1.000
_cell.length_c   1.000
_cell.angle_alpha   90.00
_cell.angle_beta   90.00
_cell.angle_gamma   90.00
#
_symmetry.space_group_name_H-M   'P 1'
#
loop_
_entity.id
_entity.type
_entity.pdbx_description
1 polymer ?
#
loop_
_entity_poly.entity_id
_entity_poly.type
_entity_poly.pdbx_seq_one_letter_code
_entity_poly.pdbx_strand_id
1 'polypeptide(L)'
;MVNKIASKKVLLVITIAIIAIISIFFAIPKTGLLTFSFASKQEIESKVKEIFELSNPGTTIEIASFSEEGELYKILIKATGSLGTNYMEIYITKDGKYLIQNPISIEASIENIKRLNKLVDCLYEKGVRIYGLSNDTGTLLQFNVLGRSSTKLFVLCDGDMLQQCINAGIEEVPSIVINGVIYKGAKTADWLAEQAGCKI
;
A
#
# COMPACT_ATOMS: atom_id res chain seq x y z
N MET A 1 -46.97 57.90 -28.86
CA MET A 1 -47.06 56.61 -29.58
C MET A 1 -45.74 55.85 -29.72
N VAL A 2 -44.64 56.26 -29.07
CA VAL A 2 -43.31 55.65 -29.26
C VAL A 2 -43.04 54.42 -28.35
N ASN A 3 -43.80 54.23 -27.26
CA ASN A 3 -43.54 53.15 -26.28
C ASN A 3 -44.04 51.74 -26.66
N LYS A 4 -44.82 51.56 -27.73
CA LYS A 4 -45.33 50.23 -28.12
C LYS A 4 -44.41 49.44 -29.06
N ILE A 5 -43.46 50.10 -29.71
CA ILE A 5 -42.56 49.46 -30.69
C ILE A 5 -41.30 48.90 -29.99
N ALA A 6 -40.87 49.53 -28.89
CA ALA A 6 -39.72 49.08 -28.12
C ALA A 6 -39.96 47.73 -27.41
N SER A 7 -41.18 47.47 -26.91
CA SER A 7 -41.45 46.23 -26.16
C SER A 7 -41.46 44.97 -27.05
N LYS A 8 -41.85 45.08 -28.32
CA LYS A 8 -41.82 43.96 -29.26
C LYS A 8 -40.39 43.51 -29.59
N LYS A 9 -39.45 44.45 -29.71
CA LYS A 9 -38.03 44.14 -29.96
C LYS A 9 -37.38 43.49 -28.75
N VAL A 10 -37.69 43.95 -27.54
CA VAL A 10 -37.19 43.35 -26.29
C VAL A 10 -37.73 41.93 -26.10
N LEU A 11 -39.03 41.70 -26.38
CA LEU A 11 -39.62 40.36 -26.29
C LEU A 11 -38.97 39.36 -27.25
N LEU A 12 -38.67 39.78 -28.48
CA LEU A 12 -38.04 38.93 -29.49
C LEU A 12 -36.61 38.52 -29.07
N VAL A 13 -35.83 39.44 -28.50
CA VAL A 13 -34.46 39.15 -28.01
C VAL A 13 -34.48 38.18 -26.83
N ILE A 14 -35.42 38.34 -25.88
CA ILE A 14 -35.58 37.42 -24.75
C ILE A 14 -35.96 36.01 -25.25
N THR A 15 -36.83 35.93 -26.25
CA THR A 15 -37.27 34.63 -26.80
C THR A 15 -36.11 33.89 -27.47
N ILE A 16 -35.28 34.59 -28.23
CA ILE A 16 -34.09 34.00 -28.87
C ILE A 16 -33.06 33.54 -27.83
N ALA A 17 -32.85 34.33 -26.77
CA ALA A 17 -31.94 33.97 -25.69
C ALA A 17 -32.38 32.70 -24.94
N ILE A 18 -33.68 32.54 -24.68
CA ILE A 18 -34.24 31.34 -24.03
C ILE A 18 -34.07 30.10 -24.93
N ILE A 19 -34.33 30.23 -26.23
CA ILE A 19 -34.16 29.12 -27.19
C ILE A 19 -32.68 28.69 -27.27
N ALA A 20 -31.75 29.65 -27.25
CA ALA A 20 -30.32 29.36 -27.24
C ALA A 20 -29.89 28.58 -25.99
N ILE A 21 -30.37 28.96 -24.80
CA ILE A 21 -30.05 28.26 -23.54
C ILE A 21 -30.62 26.83 -23.53
N ILE A 22 -31.84 26.64 -24.01
CA ILE A 22 -32.46 25.30 -24.10
C ILE A 22 -31.69 24.41 -25.10
N SER A 23 -31.24 24.98 -26.22
CA SER A 23 -30.47 24.24 -27.23
C SER A 23 -29.11 23.78 -26.71
N ILE A 24 -28.44 24.57 -25.85
CA ILE A 24 -27.18 24.17 -25.21
C ILE A 24 -27.43 22.99 -24.25
N PHE A 25 -28.54 22.98 -23.50
CA PHE A 25 -28.87 21.88 -22.58
C PHE A 25 -29.16 20.55 -23.30
N PHE A 26 -29.70 20.61 -24.53
CA PHE A 26 -29.93 19.42 -25.36
C PHE A 26 -28.73 18.99 -26.21
N ALA A 27 -27.80 19.91 -26.48
CA ALA A 27 -26.58 19.64 -27.24
C ALA A 27 -25.41 19.15 -26.36
N ILE A 28 -25.56 19.10 -25.03
CA ILE A 28 -24.63 18.33 -24.19
C ILE A 28 -24.80 16.88 -24.63
N PRO A 29 -23.81 16.28 -25.30
CA PRO A 29 -23.91 14.91 -25.74
C PRO A 29 -24.21 14.05 -24.51
N LYS A 30 -25.20 13.16 -24.62
CA LYS A 30 -25.42 12.04 -23.67
C LYS A 30 -24.25 11.05 -23.69
N THR A 31 -23.03 11.52 -23.96
CA THR A 31 -21.80 10.77 -23.80
C THR A 31 -21.55 10.65 -22.31
N GLY A 32 -22.06 9.55 -21.75
CA GLY A 32 -21.59 9.00 -20.49
C GLY A 32 -21.63 9.99 -19.33
N LEU A 33 -22.82 10.36 -18.87
CA LEU A 33 -22.97 10.60 -17.44
C LEU A 33 -22.46 9.31 -16.79
N LEU A 34 -21.26 9.36 -16.20
CA LEU A 34 -20.58 8.24 -15.56
C LEU A 34 -21.51 7.73 -14.47
N THR A 35 -22.40 6.81 -14.80
CA THR A 35 -23.15 6.02 -13.84
C THR A 35 -22.12 5.11 -13.20
N PHE A 36 -21.47 5.61 -12.15
CA PHE A 36 -20.74 4.76 -11.22
C PHE A 36 -21.78 3.80 -10.66
N SER A 37 -21.88 2.62 -11.27
CA SER A 37 -22.73 1.54 -10.83
C SER A 37 -22.08 0.96 -9.58
N PHE A 38 -22.32 1.62 -8.45
CA PHE A 38 -21.97 1.09 -7.15
C PHE A 38 -22.77 -0.20 -6.95
N ALA A 39 -22.08 -1.33 -6.86
CA ALA A 39 -22.73 -2.58 -6.53
C ALA A 39 -23.31 -2.45 -5.12
N SER A 40 -24.52 -2.97 -4.90
CA SER A 40 -25.12 -2.92 -3.57
C SER A 40 -24.27 -3.73 -2.59
N LYS A 41 -24.23 -3.30 -1.33
CA LYS A 41 -23.51 -4.03 -0.27
C LYS A 41 -23.89 -5.52 -0.23
N GLN A 42 -25.19 -5.81 -0.36
CA GLN A 42 -25.70 -7.19 -0.37
C GLN A 42 -25.18 -8.00 -1.57
N GLU A 43 -25.08 -7.38 -2.75
CA GLU A 43 -24.54 -8.03 -3.95
C GLU A 43 -23.06 -8.39 -3.75
N ILE A 44 -22.27 -7.48 -3.16
CA ILE A 44 -20.86 -7.73 -2.87
C ILE A 44 -20.71 -8.83 -1.81
N GLU A 45 -21.48 -8.78 -0.72
CA GLU A 45 -21.46 -9.84 0.30
C GLU A 45 -21.79 -11.21 -0.30
N SER A 46 -22.76 -11.28 -1.22
CA SER A 46 -23.10 -12.52 -1.92
C SER A 46 -21.95 -13.03 -2.78
N LYS A 47 -21.33 -12.16 -3.61
CA LYS A 47 -20.19 -12.52 -4.46
C LYS A 47 -18.98 -12.97 -3.64
N VAL A 48 -18.73 -12.33 -2.48
CA VAL A 48 -17.67 -12.71 -1.54
C VAL A 48 -17.91 -14.11 -1.00
N LYS A 49 -19.11 -14.39 -0.49
CA LYS A 49 -19.43 -15.72 0.02
C LYS A 49 -19.24 -16.77 -1.06
N GLU A 50 -19.80 -16.52 -2.24
CA GLU A 50 -19.72 -17.44 -3.38
C GLU A 50 -18.27 -17.76 -3.75
N ILE A 51 -17.41 -16.75 -3.98
CA ILE A 51 -16.03 -17.01 -4.40
C ILE A 51 -15.22 -17.76 -3.32
N PHE A 52 -15.43 -17.47 -2.03
CA PHE A 52 -14.71 -18.12 -0.95
C PHE A 52 -15.21 -19.53 -0.65
N GLU A 53 -16.51 -19.77 -0.73
CA GLU A 53 -17.10 -21.12 -0.59
C GLU A 53 -16.66 -22.03 -1.74
N LEU A 54 -16.64 -21.50 -2.98
CA LEU A 54 -16.12 -22.22 -4.14
C LEU A 54 -14.63 -22.53 -4.02
N SER A 55 -13.84 -21.59 -3.48
CA SER A 55 -12.40 -21.77 -3.31
C SER A 55 -12.05 -22.69 -2.14
N ASN A 56 -12.96 -22.89 -1.19
CA ASN A 56 -12.72 -23.67 0.03
C ASN A 56 -13.91 -24.63 0.34
N PRO A 57 -14.08 -25.71 -0.45
CA PRO A 57 -15.18 -26.65 -0.26
C PRO A 57 -15.24 -27.20 1.17
N GLY A 58 -16.45 -27.28 1.75
CA GLY A 58 -16.65 -27.73 3.13
C GLY A 58 -16.41 -26.65 4.19
N THR A 59 -16.24 -25.39 3.77
CA THR A 59 -16.13 -24.23 4.65
C THR A 59 -17.38 -23.36 4.53
N THR A 60 -17.91 -22.89 5.67
CA THR A 60 -18.98 -21.89 5.71
C THR A 60 -18.39 -20.49 5.85
N ILE A 61 -18.84 -19.56 5.00
CA ILE A 61 -18.31 -18.20 4.94
C ILE A 61 -19.34 -17.21 5.52
N GLU A 62 -18.95 -16.52 6.59
CA GLU A 62 -19.72 -15.46 7.21
C GLU A 62 -19.00 -14.12 7.08
N ILE A 63 -19.75 -13.04 6.83
CA ILE A 63 -19.19 -11.68 6.85
C ILE A 63 -19.30 -11.16 8.27
N ALA A 64 -18.16 -11.08 8.97
CA ALA A 64 -18.09 -10.62 10.35
C ALA A 64 -18.15 -9.10 10.45
N SER A 65 -17.49 -8.38 9.53
CA SER A 65 -17.59 -6.92 9.43
C SER A 65 -17.47 -6.45 8.00
N PHE A 66 -18.03 -5.28 7.73
CA PHE A 66 -18.04 -4.65 6.42
C PHE A 66 -17.97 -3.12 6.61
N SER A 67 -16.86 -2.51 6.21
CA SER A 67 -16.61 -1.07 6.33
C SER A 67 -16.14 -0.47 5.00
N GLU A 68 -16.42 0.81 4.78
CA GLU A 68 -15.94 1.54 3.61
C GLU A 68 -14.58 2.21 3.89
N GLU A 69 -13.62 2.01 3.00
CA GLU A 69 -12.31 2.67 3.03
C GLU A 69 -11.98 3.21 1.63
N GLY A 70 -12.35 4.46 1.36
CA GLY A 70 -12.16 5.10 0.06
C GLY A 70 -13.00 4.46 -1.05
N GLU A 71 -12.34 3.96 -2.10
CA GLU A 71 -12.95 3.24 -3.23
C GLU A 71 -13.04 1.72 -3.02
N LEU A 72 -12.71 1.26 -1.80
CA LEU A 72 -12.73 -0.14 -1.43
C LEU A 72 -13.72 -0.37 -0.27
N TYR A 73 -14.26 -1.58 -0.23
CA TYR A 73 -14.88 -2.16 0.95
C TYR A 73 -13.87 -3.05 1.65
N LYS A 74 -13.65 -2.81 2.93
CA LYS A 74 -12.88 -3.67 3.82
C LYS A 74 -13.83 -4.65 4.50
N ILE A 75 -13.58 -5.93 4.29
CA ILE A 75 -14.47 -7.01 4.70
C ILE A 75 -13.69 -7.99 5.56
N LEU A 76 -14.15 -8.21 6.79
CA LEU A 76 -13.64 -9.27 7.64
C LEU A 76 -14.52 -10.50 7.45
N ILE A 77 -13.93 -11.55 6.91
CA ILE A 77 -14.57 -12.84 6.68
C ILE A 77 -14.25 -13.76 7.84
N LYS A 78 -15.26 -14.49 8.31
CA LYS A 78 -15.13 -15.62 9.22
C LYS A 78 -15.39 -16.90 8.43
N ALA A 79 -14.36 -17.71 8.27
CA ALA A 79 -14.41 -19.00 7.61
C ALA A 79 -14.44 -20.11 8.66
N THR A 80 -15.47 -20.96 8.64
CA THR A 80 -15.60 -22.09 9.58
C THR A 80 -15.58 -23.40 8.81
N GLY A 81 -14.61 -24.27 9.11
CA GLY A 81 -14.45 -25.57 8.46
C GLY A 81 -14.02 -26.67 9.44
N SER A 82 -13.59 -27.82 8.91
CA SER A 82 -13.15 -28.97 9.73
C SER A 82 -11.90 -28.70 10.57
N LEU A 83 -11.07 -27.74 10.16
CA LEU A 83 -9.85 -27.32 10.86
C LEU A 83 -10.10 -26.22 11.91
N GLY A 84 -11.35 -25.78 12.08
CA GLY A 84 -11.74 -24.73 13.01
C GLY A 84 -12.21 -23.45 12.32
N THR A 85 -12.19 -22.34 13.07
CA THR A 85 -12.61 -21.01 12.60
C THR A 85 -11.38 -20.15 12.34
N ASN A 86 -11.31 -19.55 11.15
CA ASN A 86 -10.28 -18.60 10.74
C ASN A 86 -10.92 -17.26 10.33
N TYR A 87 -10.22 -16.16 10.57
CA TYR A 87 -10.63 -14.82 10.18
C TYR A 87 -9.68 -14.27 9.13
N MET A 88 -10.23 -13.68 8.07
CA MET A 88 -9.47 -13.11 6.97
C MET A 88 -9.99 -11.72 6.63
N GLU A 89 -9.08 -10.77 6.51
CA GLU A 89 -9.41 -9.43 6.01
C GLU A 89 -9.15 -9.37 4.50
N ILE A 90 -10.14 -8.89 3.76
CA ILE A 90 -10.03 -8.67 2.31
C ILE A 90 -10.55 -7.28 1.93
N TYR A 91 -10.20 -6.85 0.73
CA TYR A 91 -10.63 -5.58 0.18
C TYR A 91 -11.24 -5.79 -1.19
N ILE A 92 -12.38 -5.15 -1.45
CA ILE A 92 -13.08 -5.26 -2.72
C ILE A 92 -13.41 -3.88 -3.27
N THR A 93 -13.19 -3.66 -4.56
CA THR A 93 -13.57 -2.40 -5.19
C THR A 93 -15.07 -2.16 -5.08
N LYS A 94 -15.47 -0.89 -4.98
CA LYS A 94 -16.90 -0.54 -4.83
C LYS A 94 -17.80 -1.01 -5.99
N ASP A 95 -17.22 -1.29 -7.15
CA ASP A 95 -17.91 -1.90 -8.30
C ASP A 95 -17.93 -3.44 -8.28
N GLY A 96 -17.36 -4.07 -7.25
CA GLY A 96 -17.37 -5.51 -7.01
C GLY A 96 -16.52 -6.35 -7.98
N LYS A 97 -15.64 -5.73 -8.78
CA LYS A 97 -14.88 -6.43 -9.83
C LYS A 97 -13.54 -6.99 -9.37
N TYR A 98 -12.90 -6.35 -8.41
CA TYR A 98 -11.56 -6.74 -7.96
C TYR A 98 -11.58 -7.08 -6.48
N LEU A 99 -10.96 -8.20 -6.17
CA LEU A 99 -10.62 -8.62 -4.81
C LEU A 99 -9.13 -8.45 -4.61
N ILE A 100 -8.76 -7.76 -3.54
CA ILE A 100 -7.40 -7.42 -3.17
C ILE A 100 -7.13 -8.05 -1.80
N GLN A 101 -6.08 -8.87 -1.74
CA GLN A 101 -5.58 -9.44 -0.50
C GLN A 101 -4.34 -8.64 -0.11
N ASN A 102 -4.25 -8.24 1.17
CA ASN A 102 -3.13 -7.48 1.72
C ASN A 102 -2.83 -6.17 0.96
N PRO A 103 -3.78 -5.21 0.86
CA PRO A 103 -3.48 -3.93 0.25
C PRO A 103 -2.37 -3.24 1.03
N ILE A 104 -1.47 -2.59 0.28
CA ILE A 104 -0.38 -1.82 0.84
C ILE A 104 -0.81 -0.35 0.85
N SER A 105 -0.96 0.26 2.02
CA SER A 105 -1.13 1.71 2.11
C SER A 105 0.14 2.39 1.63
N ILE A 106 0.01 3.21 0.58
CA ILE A 106 1.14 3.95 0.02
C ILE A 106 1.66 4.95 1.04
N GLU A 107 0.78 5.65 1.75
CA GLU A 107 1.13 6.63 2.78
C GLU A 107 1.92 5.99 3.92
N ALA A 108 1.40 4.90 4.50
CA ALA A 108 2.10 4.17 5.56
C ALA A 108 3.43 3.59 5.07
N SER A 109 3.48 3.13 3.81
CA SER A 109 4.72 2.65 3.20
C SER A 109 5.75 3.76 3.01
N ILE A 110 5.33 4.95 2.55
CA ILE A 110 6.19 6.12 2.42
C ILE A 110 6.72 6.53 3.79
N GLU A 111 5.87 6.57 4.81
CA GLU A 111 6.27 6.91 6.17
C GLU A 111 7.28 5.89 6.72
N ASN A 112 7.00 4.60 6.56
CA ASN A 112 7.92 3.54 6.98
C ASN A 112 9.26 3.61 6.24
N ILE A 113 9.25 3.87 4.92
CA ILE A 113 10.49 4.04 4.13
C ILE A 113 11.27 5.26 4.63
N LYS A 114 10.61 6.39 4.91
CA LYS A 114 11.26 7.59 5.47
C LYS A 114 11.89 7.29 6.84
N ARG A 115 11.17 6.58 7.70
CA ARG A 115 11.64 6.13 9.02
C ARG A 115 12.88 5.24 8.91
N LEU A 116 12.83 4.22 8.06
CA LEU A 116 13.96 3.33 7.81
C LEU A 116 15.14 4.08 7.21
N ASN A 117 14.93 4.96 6.22
CA ASN A 117 16.02 5.75 5.63
C ASN A 117 16.76 6.57 6.69
N LYS A 118 16.02 7.28 7.56
CA LYS A 118 16.58 8.05 8.69
C LYS A 118 17.35 7.17 9.66
N LEU A 119 16.81 5.99 10.00
CA LEU A 119 17.51 5.03 10.84
C LEU A 119 18.83 4.63 10.20
N VAL A 120 18.83 4.23 8.92
CA VAL A 120 20.05 3.79 8.24
C VAL A 120 21.05 4.95 8.09
N ASP A 121 20.58 6.20 7.90
CA ASP A 121 21.46 7.39 7.93
C ASP A 121 22.16 7.53 9.29
N CYS A 122 21.40 7.46 10.39
CA CYS A 122 21.96 7.50 11.72
C CYS A 122 22.95 6.34 11.98
N LEU A 123 22.59 5.11 11.60
CA LEU A 123 23.48 3.96 11.72
C LEU A 123 24.80 4.19 10.96
N TYR A 124 24.72 4.76 9.76
CA TYR A 124 25.89 5.05 8.94
C TYR A 124 26.80 6.10 9.61
N GLU A 125 26.22 7.19 10.13
CA GLU A 125 26.92 8.24 10.88
C GLU A 125 27.56 7.71 12.17
N LYS A 126 26.93 6.73 12.83
CA LYS A 126 27.47 6.01 13.99
C LYS A 126 28.54 4.97 13.63
N GLY A 127 28.90 4.85 12.35
CA GLY A 127 29.92 3.91 11.90
C GLY A 127 29.49 2.45 11.90
N VAL A 128 28.18 2.16 11.91
CA VAL A 128 27.67 0.80 11.85
C VAL A 128 28.01 0.18 10.50
N ARG A 129 28.49 -1.07 10.51
CA ARG A 129 28.79 -1.84 9.30
C ARG A 129 28.15 -3.23 9.39
N ILE A 130 27.60 -3.70 8.28
CA ILE A 130 26.98 -5.02 8.16
C ILE A 130 27.83 -5.82 7.18
N TYR A 131 28.56 -6.80 7.69
CA TYR A 131 29.38 -7.71 6.92
C TYR A 131 28.53 -8.90 6.48
N GLY A 132 28.54 -9.24 5.20
CA GLY A 132 27.76 -10.37 4.70
C GLY A 132 28.14 -10.83 3.29
N LEU A 133 27.51 -11.91 2.83
CA LEU A 133 27.71 -12.48 1.50
C LEU A 133 26.51 -12.15 0.60
N SER A 134 26.75 -11.95 -0.69
CA SER A 134 25.70 -11.58 -1.65
C SER A 134 24.62 -12.65 -1.84
N ASN A 135 24.95 -13.91 -1.55
CA ASN A 135 24.09 -15.08 -1.73
C ASN A 135 23.71 -15.79 -0.41
N ASP A 136 23.95 -15.15 0.74
CA ASP A 136 23.58 -15.69 2.05
C ASP A 136 22.17 -15.25 2.47
N THR A 137 21.35 -16.22 2.88
CA THR A 137 19.96 -15.99 3.30
C THR A 137 19.86 -15.06 4.50
N GLY A 138 20.79 -15.15 5.46
CA GLY A 138 20.81 -14.28 6.63
C GLY A 138 21.08 -12.82 6.26
N THR A 139 22.01 -12.60 5.33
CA THR A 139 22.36 -11.30 4.79
C THR A 139 21.20 -10.69 4.02
N LEU A 140 20.52 -11.48 3.17
CA LEU A 140 19.31 -11.04 2.47
C LEU A 140 18.17 -10.68 3.43
N LEU A 141 17.99 -11.46 4.51
CA LEU A 141 17.02 -11.15 5.55
C LEU A 141 17.32 -9.81 6.23
N GLN A 142 18.60 -9.53 6.54
CA GLN A 142 19.01 -8.26 7.13
C GLN A 142 18.71 -7.07 6.21
N PHE A 143 18.89 -7.21 4.90
CA PHE A 143 18.52 -6.17 3.93
C PHE A 143 17.01 -5.97 3.84
N ASN A 144 16.22 -7.04 3.94
CA ASN A 144 14.76 -6.91 3.94
C ASN A 144 14.24 -6.14 5.17
N VAL A 145 14.92 -6.27 6.32
CA VAL A 145 14.58 -5.50 7.54
C VAL A 145 14.81 -4.00 7.37
N LEU A 146 15.93 -3.61 6.77
CA LEU A 146 16.34 -2.19 6.66
C LEU A 146 15.95 -1.53 5.33
N GLY A 147 15.48 -2.31 4.37
CA GLY A 147 15.16 -1.87 3.03
C GLY A 147 16.38 -1.55 2.17
N ARG A 148 16.14 -1.00 0.97
CA ARG A 148 17.18 -0.74 -0.03
C ARG A 148 18.30 0.20 0.41
N SER A 149 18.02 1.13 1.31
CA SER A 149 19.03 2.09 1.80
C SER A 149 20.11 1.44 2.66
N SER A 150 19.91 0.19 3.09
CA SER A 150 20.87 -0.57 3.89
C SER A 150 22.20 -0.86 3.18
N THR A 151 22.24 -0.77 1.85
CA THR A 151 23.46 -0.99 1.06
C THR A 151 24.61 -0.06 1.45
N LYS A 152 24.33 1.13 2.00
CA LYS A 152 25.37 2.04 2.52
C LYS A 152 26.06 1.56 3.80
N LEU A 153 25.43 0.65 4.55
CA LEU A 153 26.03 0.02 5.73
C LEU A 153 26.80 -1.25 5.36
N PHE A 154 26.61 -1.77 4.15
CA PHE A 154 27.02 -3.11 3.80
C PHE A 154 28.50 -3.18 3.40
N VAL A 155 29.17 -4.22 3.90
CA VAL A 155 30.52 -4.62 3.53
C VAL A 155 30.45 -6.04 3.00
N LEU A 156 30.79 -6.19 1.72
CA LEU A 156 30.75 -7.48 1.03
C LEU A 156 31.93 -8.35 1.48
N CYS A 157 31.65 -9.59 1.89
CA CYS A 157 32.65 -10.58 2.32
C CYS A 157 32.84 -11.72 1.31
N ASP A 158 32.63 -11.44 0.02
CA ASP A 158 32.81 -12.39 -1.07
C ASP A 158 34.16 -12.22 -1.78
N GLY A 159 34.65 -13.31 -2.39
CA GLY A 159 35.83 -13.29 -3.26
C GLY A 159 37.06 -12.66 -2.61
N ASP A 160 37.65 -11.67 -3.28
CA ASP A 160 38.87 -10.99 -2.84
C ASP A 160 38.70 -10.21 -1.52
N MET A 161 37.45 -9.93 -1.10
CA MET A 161 37.15 -9.20 0.13
C MET A 161 37.03 -10.12 1.35
N LEU A 162 36.93 -11.44 1.16
CA LEU A 162 36.76 -12.41 2.24
C LEU A 162 37.89 -12.30 3.28
N GLN A 163 39.14 -12.20 2.83
CA GLN A 163 40.29 -12.11 3.74
C GLN A 163 40.25 -10.82 4.59
N GLN A 164 39.71 -9.72 4.05
CA GLN A 164 39.56 -8.48 4.81
C GLN A 164 38.51 -8.64 5.92
N CYS A 165 37.42 -9.36 5.66
CA CYS A 165 36.41 -9.68 6.67
C CYS A 165 36.98 -10.58 7.77
N ILE A 166 37.74 -11.62 7.41
CA ILE A 166 38.41 -12.50 8.38
C ILE A 166 39.39 -11.69 9.25
N ASN A 167 40.19 -10.82 8.65
CA ASN A 167 41.13 -9.96 9.38
C ASN A 167 40.42 -8.95 10.30
N ALA A 168 39.16 -8.59 9.97
CA ALA A 168 38.30 -7.77 10.81
C ALA A 168 37.61 -8.56 11.94
N GLY A 169 37.91 -9.85 12.10
CA GLY A 169 37.32 -10.71 13.13
C GLY A 169 35.93 -11.23 12.81
N ILE A 170 35.50 -11.16 11.55
CA ILE A 170 34.19 -11.66 11.13
C ILE A 170 34.26 -13.18 10.92
N GLU A 171 33.62 -13.93 11.82
CA GLU A 171 33.56 -15.39 11.79
C GLU A 171 32.28 -15.94 11.14
N GLU A 172 31.21 -15.14 11.12
CA GLU A 172 29.87 -15.53 10.67
C GLU A 172 29.21 -14.38 9.91
N VAL A 173 28.34 -14.70 8.97
CA VAL A 173 27.55 -13.73 8.20
C VAL A 173 26.04 -13.94 8.40
N PRO A 174 25.24 -12.86 8.42
CA PRO A 174 25.70 -11.48 8.53
C PRO A 174 26.27 -11.22 9.93
N SER A 175 27.26 -10.34 10.02
CA SER A 175 27.76 -9.81 11.29
C SER A 175 27.68 -8.29 11.28
N ILE A 176 27.22 -7.72 12.38
CA ILE A 176 26.98 -6.29 12.52
C ILE A 176 28.02 -5.74 13.49
N VAL A 177 28.77 -4.74 13.04
CA VAL A 177 29.79 -4.07 13.84
C VAL A 177 29.28 -2.71 14.28
N ILE A 178 29.19 -2.51 15.59
CA ILE A 178 28.77 -1.25 16.22
C ILE A 178 29.83 -0.89 17.27
N ASN A 179 30.48 0.27 17.12
CA ASN A 179 31.55 0.72 18.02
C ASN A 179 32.67 -0.33 18.24
N GLY A 180 33.01 -1.07 17.19
CA GLY A 180 34.03 -2.13 17.23
C GLY A 180 33.59 -3.46 17.85
N VAL A 181 32.35 -3.55 18.36
CA VAL A 181 31.77 -4.80 18.87
C VAL A 181 31.04 -5.53 17.75
N ILE A 182 31.33 -6.82 17.59
CA ILE A 182 30.76 -7.69 16.55
C ILE A 182 29.54 -8.44 17.10
N TYR A 183 28.41 -8.30 16.44
CA TYR A 183 27.16 -8.98 16.75
C TYR A 183 26.77 -9.92 15.61
N LYS A 184 26.64 -11.21 15.93
CA LYS A 184 26.36 -12.26 14.96
C LYS A 184 24.86 -12.33 14.60
N GLY A 185 24.58 -12.66 13.34
CA GLY A 185 23.26 -12.91 12.78
C GLY A 185 22.46 -11.64 12.47
N ALA A 186 21.35 -11.82 11.75
CA ALA A 186 20.44 -10.74 11.42
C ALA A 186 19.72 -10.19 12.66
N LYS A 187 19.45 -8.88 12.66
CA LYS A 187 18.80 -8.13 13.74
C LYS A 187 17.67 -7.28 13.19
N THR A 188 16.69 -7.01 14.05
CA THR A 188 15.57 -6.12 13.75
C THR A 188 16.03 -4.66 13.69
N ALA A 189 15.23 -3.81 13.03
CA ALA A 189 15.48 -2.37 12.98
C ALA A 189 15.52 -1.75 14.39
N ASP A 190 14.61 -2.16 15.27
CA ASP A 190 14.53 -1.63 16.65
C ASP A 190 15.77 -2.00 17.48
N TRP A 191 16.26 -3.23 17.36
CA TRP A 191 17.49 -3.66 18.04
C TRP A 191 18.69 -2.84 17.58
N LEU A 192 18.81 -2.59 16.27
CA LEU A 192 19.88 -1.77 15.71
C LEU A 192 19.80 -0.33 16.20
N ALA A 193 18.60 0.22 16.26
CA ALA A 193 18.37 1.56 16.76
C ALA A 193 18.78 1.70 18.23
N GLU A 194 18.36 0.76 19.07
CA GLU A 194 18.72 0.73 20.49
C GLU A 194 20.24 0.64 20.69
N GLN A 195 20.90 -0.32 20.02
CA GLN A 195 22.34 -0.55 20.19
C GLN A 195 23.21 0.58 19.65
N ALA A 196 22.78 1.26 18.58
CA ALA A 196 23.50 2.39 18.02
C ALA A 196 23.12 3.75 18.66
N GLY A 197 22.10 3.78 19.53
CA GLY A 197 21.55 5.01 20.08
C GLY A 197 20.86 5.89 19.04
N CYS A 198 20.24 5.29 18.03
CA CYS A 198 19.44 5.95 17.01
C CYS A 198 17.95 5.96 17.40
N LYS A 199 17.24 7.04 17.05
CA LYS A 199 15.79 7.13 17.25
C LYS A 199 15.07 6.66 15.98
N ILE A 200 13.95 5.98 16.19
CA ILE A 200 13.03 5.52 15.16
C ILE A 200 11.76 6.38 15.21
#